data_AF-A0A944JQ28-F1
#
_entry.id   AF-A0A944JQ28-F1
#
_cell.length_a   1.000
_cell.length_b   1.000
_cell.length_c   1.000
_cell.angle_alpha   90.00
_cell.angle_beta   90.00
_cell.angle_gamma   90.00
#
_symmetry.space_group_name_H-M   'P 1'
#
loop_
_entity.id
_entity.type
_entity.pdbx_description
1 polymer ?
#
loop_
_entity_poly.entity_id
_entity_poly.type
_entity_poly.pdbx_seq_one_letter_code
_entity_poly.pdbx_strand_id
1 'polypeptide(L)'
;MLQQGLVKEPDNSRYVFYLAQSWRGAGEPKRALAAYDRRAAMGGFAEEVFCAQLYAARLAADLGRPSAQVMDRFLRAHESRPGRAEALGDLARMCRNDRRWPLAYLFARQAAQAPYPADILFVEFEWYDWRALDELAVAAYWVGEYEESAECGRRLLDGANLPLGERDRVTRNLEFAQRRIGPRALVDA
;
A
#
# COMPACT_ATOMS: atom_id res chain seq x y z
N MET A 1 -6.30 -29.33 -11.49
CA MET A 1 -7.17 -28.71 -12.52
C MET A 1 -6.49 -27.54 -13.22
N LEU A 2 -6.07 -26.46 -12.55
CA LEU A 2 -5.45 -25.29 -13.21
C LEU A 2 -4.11 -25.59 -13.93
N GLN A 3 -3.20 -26.34 -13.29
CA GLN A 3 -1.95 -26.74 -13.94
C GLN A 3 -2.17 -27.60 -15.18
N GLN A 4 -3.14 -28.51 -15.14
CA GLN A 4 -3.51 -29.35 -16.29
C GLN A 4 -4.16 -28.50 -17.40
N GLY A 5 -4.93 -27.47 -17.04
CA GLY A 5 -5.44 -26.48 -17.98
C GLY A 5 -4.32 -25.75 -18.71
N LEU A 6 -3.28 -25.32 -17.98
CA LEU A 6 -2.11 -24.65 -18.57
C LEU A 6 -1.22 -25.56 -19.45
N VAL A 7 -1.34 -26.88 -19.35
CA VAL A 7 -0.70 -27.79 -20.33
C VAL A 7 -1.38 -27.67 -21.70
N LYS A 8 -2.71 -27.45 -21.72
CA LYS A 8 -3.49 -27.32 -22.94
C LYS A 8 -3.51 -25.89 -23.48
N GLU A 9 -3.55 -24.92 -22.57
CA GLU A 9 -3.63 -23.49 -22.86
C GLU A 9 -2.52 -22.74 -22.08
N PRO A 10 -1.26 -22.86 -22.49
CA PRO A 10 -0.14 -22.30 -21.74
C PRO A 10 -0.22 -20.77 -21.61
N ASP A 11 -0.83 -20.08 -22.57
CA ASP A 11 -0.93 -18.62 -22.61
C ASP A 11 -2.23 -18.08 -21.99
N ASN A 12 -3.01 -18.93 -21.33
CA ASN A 12 -4.23 -18.49 -20.62
C ASN A 12 -3.86 -17.68 -19.36
N SER A 13 -3.81 -16.36 -19.51
CA SER A 13 -3.40 -15.43 -18.45
C SER A 13 -4.28 -15.56 -17.20
N ARG A 14 -5.58 -15.81 -17.37
CA ARG A 14 -6.50 -16.02 -16.25
C ARG A 14 -6.13 -17.25 -15.43
N TYR A 15 -5.80 -18.37 -16.07
CA TYR A 15 -5.37 -19.57 -15.38
C TYR A 15 -4.05 -19.37 -14.62
N VAL A 16 -3.11 -18.61 -15.19
CA VAL A 16 -1.86 -18.25 -14.50
C VAL A 16 -2.15 -17.40 -13.26
N PHE A 17 -3.05 -16.42 -13.35
CA PHE A 17 -3.43 -15.58 -12.20
C PHE A 17 -4.05 -16.41 -11.06
N TYR A 18 -5.04 -17.24 -11.35
CA TYR A 18 -5.69 -18.07 -10.30
C TYR A 18 -4.78 -19.18 -9.78
N LEU A 19 -3.81 -19.65 -10.58
CA LEU A 19 -2.78 -20.57 -10.09
C LEU A 19 -1.88 -19.87 -9.07
N ALA A 20 -1.48 -18.61 -9.33
CA ALA A 20 -0.70 -17.82 -8.39
C ALA A 20 -1.47 -17.57 -7.08
N GLN A 21 -2.76 -17.24 -7.16
CA GLN A 21 -3.64 -17.12 -5.98
C GLN A 21 -3.72 -18.43 -5.20
N SER A 22 -3.84 -19.57 -5.89
CA SER A 22 -3.89 -20.89 -5.26
C SER A 22 -2.59 -21.21 -4.50
N TRP A 23 -1.43 -20.93 -5.08
CA TRP A 23 -0.14 -21.11 -4.40
C TRP A 23 0.07 -20.15 -3.24
N ARG A 24 -0.40 -18.91 -3.35
CA ARG A 24 -0.38 -17.97 -2.23
C ARG A 24 -1.23 -18.49 -1.06
N GLY A 25 -2.45 -18.93 -1.34
CA GLY A 25 -3.35 -19.48 -0.32
C GLY A 25 -2.87 -20.80 0.29
N ALA A 26 -2.09 -21.59 -0.47
CA ALA A 26 -1.49 -22.84 0.00
C ALA A 26 -0.19 -22.66 0.80
N GLY A 27 0.28 -21.43 1.02
CA GLY A 27 1.54 -21.18 1.74
C GLY A 27 2.80 -21.50 0.92
N GLU A 28 2.73 -21.39 -0.41
CA GLU A 28 3.82 -21.67 -1.36
C GLU A 28 4.35 -20.36 -2.00
N PRO A 29 4.98 -19.45 -1.23
CA PRO A 29 5.25 -18.07 -1.65
C PRO A 29 6.22 -17.99 -2.85
N LYS A 30 7.19 -18.90 -2.96
CA LYS A 30 8.13 -18.93 -4.10
C LYS A 30 7.42 -19.30 -5.40
N ARG A 31 6.49 -20.26 -5.35
CA ARG A 31 5.71 -20.70 -6.52
C ARG A 31 4.69 -19.64 -6.91
N ALA A 32 4.05 -19.01 -5.92
CA ALA A 32 3.13 -17.90 -6.13
C ALA A 32 3.84 -16.70 -6.79
N LEU A 33 5.02 -16.32 -6.28
CA LEU A 33 5.82 -15.22 -6.84
C LEU A 33 6.15 -15.47 -8.32
N ALA A 34 6.68 -16.66 -8.66
CA ALA A 34 7.00 -16.99 -10.03
C ALA A 34 5.77 -16.95 -10.96
N ALA A 35 4.62 -17.41 -10.47
CA ALA A 35 3.37 -17.38 -11.23
C ALA A 35 2.84 -15.94 -11.41
N TYR A 36 2.94 -15.08 -10.40
CA TYR A 36 2.58 -13.67 -10.52
C TYR A 36 3.50 -12.89 -11.44
N ASP A 37 4.81 -13.10 -11.36
CA ASP A 37 5.78 -12.49 -12.28
C ASP A 37 5.47 -12.88 -13.73
N ARG A 38 5.17 -14.17 -13.96
CA ARG A 38 4.68 -14.64 -15.26
C ARG A 38 3.39 -13.94 -15.66
N ARG A 39 2.38 -13.86 -14.78
CA ARG A 39 1.10 -13.22 -15.09
C ARG A 39 1.26 -11.75 -15.45
N ALA A 40 2.09 -11.02 -14.71
CA ALA A 40 2.34 -9.60 -14.95
C ALA A 40 2.93 -9.35 -16.35
N ALA A 41 3.81 -10.24 -16.82
CA ALA A 41 4.43 -10.14 -18.14
C ALA A 41 3.47 -10.46 -19.32
N MET A 42 2.34 -11.12 -19.07
CA MET A 42 1.40 -11.54 -20.12
C MET A 42 0.48 -10.41 -20.63
N GLY A 43 0.45 -9.25 -19.97
CA GLY A 43 -0.43 -8.13 -20.35
C GLY A 43 -1.92 -8.48 -20.25
N GLY A 44 -2.74 -7.93 -21.15
CA GLY A 44 -4.19 -8.17 -21.19
C GLY A 44 -4.96 -7.35 -20.16
N PHE A 45 -5.83 -7.98 -19.37
CA PHE A 45 -6.68 -7.25 -18.41
C PHE A 45 -5.83 -6.52 -17.36
N ALA A 46 -5.89 -5.18 -17.39
CA ALA A 46 -4.99 -4.31 -16.64
C ALA A 46 -5.11 -4.45 -15.12
N GLU A 47 -6.31 -4.71 -14.58
CA GLU A 47 -6.49 -4.92 -13.13
C GLU A 47 -5.81 -6.21 -12.65
N GLU A 48 -5.88 -7.30 -13.43
CA GLU A 48 -5.17 -8.53 -13.11
C GLU A 48 -3.65 -8.35 -13.19
N VAL A 49 -3.16 -7.56 -14.16
CA VAL A 49 -1.73 -7.21 -14.25
C VAL A 49 -1.29 -6.45 -13.01
N PHE A 50 -2.04 -5.42 -12.61
CA PHE A 50 -1.79 -4.66 -11.39
C PHE A 50 -1.79 -5.57 -10.15
N CYS A 51 -2.84 -6.36 -9.94
CA CYS A 51 -2.92 -7.28 -8.79
C CYS A 51 -1.77 -8.28 -8.78
N ALA A 52 -1.38 -8.81 -9.95
CA ALA A 52 -0.24 -9.71 -10.04
C ALA A 52 1.08 -9.03 -9.63
N GLN A 53 1.34 -7.82 -10.11
CA GLN A 53 2.53 -7.05 -9.72
C GLN A 53 2.53 -6.70 -8.22
N LEU A 54 1.39 -6.25 -7.68
CA LEU A 54 1.24 -5.91 -6.27
C LEU A 54 1.51 -7.13 -5.37
N TYR A 55 0.90 -8.28 -5.68
CA TYR A 55 1.09 -9.50 -4.89
C TYR A 55 2.49 -10.09 -5.06
N ALA A 56 3.11 -9.97 -6.24
CA ALA A 56 4.51 -10.32 -6.43
C ALA A 56 5.44 -9.43 -5.57
N ALA A 57 5.18 -8.13 -5.48
CA ALA A 57 5.96 -7.21 -4.66
C ALA A 57 5.89 -7.59 -3.17
N ARG A 58 4.68 -7.86 -2.65
CA ARG A 58 4.46 -8.30 -1.26
C ARG A 58 5.13 -9.63 -0.97
N LEU A 59 4.96 -10.62 -1.84
CA LEU A 59 5.63 -11.92 -1.68
C LEU A 59 7.16 -11.80 -1.73
N ALA A 60 7.70 -10.89 -2.55
CA ALA A 60 9.13 -10.61 -2.55
C ALA A 60 9.59 -10.02 -1.21
N ALA A 61 8.80 -9.12 -0.60
CA ALA A 61 9.06 -8.61 0.74
C ALA A 61 9.04 -9.72 1.80
N ASP A 62 7.99 -10.56 1.79
CA ASP A 62 7.82 -11.67 2.74
C ASP A 62 8.95 -12.72 2.62
N LEU A 63 9.47 -12.92 1.41
CA LEU A 63 10.60 -13.80 1.13
C LEU A 63 11.97 -13.17 1.47
N GLY A 64 12.00 -11.97 2.05
CA GLY A 64 13.24 -11.28 2.42
C GLY A 64 14.11 -10.89 1.23
N ARG A 65 13.50 -10.58 0.07
CA ARG A 65 14.26 -10.04 -1.07
C ARG A 65 14.86 -8.68 -0.72
N PRO A 66 15.99 -8.29 -1.34
CA PRO A 66 16.63 -7.01 -1.05
C PRO A 66 15.67 -5.83 -1.21
N SER A 67 15.66 -4.89 -0.26
CA SER A 67 14.68 -3.80 -0.23
C SER A 67 14.62 -2.99 -1.53
N ALA A 68 15.76 -2.78 -2.21
CA ALA A 68 15.78 -2.10 -3.51
C ALA A 68 14.97 -2.84 -4.60
N GLN A 69 15.01 -4.18 -4.62
CA GLN A 69 14.22 -4.99 -5.55
C GLN A 69 12.73 -4.96 -5.19
N VAL A 70 12.41 -4.96 -3.89
CA VAL A 70 11.03 -4.86 -3.41
C VAL A 70 10.44 -3.49 -3.76
N MET A 71 11.22 -2.42 -3.58
CA MET A 71 10.82 -1.06 -3.98
C MET A 71 10.50 -0.97 -5.47
N ASP A 72 11.41 -1.43 -6.33
CA ASP A 72 11.20 -1.45 -7.79
C ASP A 72 9.95 -2.23 -8.17
N ARG A 73 9.66 -3.36 -7.52
CA ARG A 73 8.43 -4.14 -7.76
C ARG A 73 7.16 -3.35 -7.42
N PHE A 74 7.12 -2.66 -6.29
CA PHE A 74 5.97 -1.82 -5.95
C PHE A 74 5.84 -0.60 -6.88
N LEU A 75 6.96 0.03 -7.27
CA LEU A 75 6.95 1.15 -8.22
C LEU A 75 6.38 0.71 -9.56
N ARG A 76 6.79 -0.46 -10.09
CA ARG A 76 6.21 -1.03 -11.32
C ARG A 76 4.71 -1.32 -11.19
N ALA A 77 4.26 -1.78 -10.02
CA ALA A 77 2.84 -1.96 -9.75
C ALA A 77 2.10 -0.61 -9.77
N HIS A 78 2.66 0.45 -9.19
CA HIS A 78 2.10 1.78 -9.27
C HIS A 78 2.08 2.33 -10.71
N GLU A 79 3.18 2.19 -11.45
CA GLU A 79 3.29 2.64 -12.84
C GLU A 79 2.27 1.98 -13.77
N SER A 80 1.93 0.71 -13.54
CA SER A 80 0.92 0.02 -14.35
C SER A 80 -0.51 0.47 -14.08
N ARG A 81 -0.77 1.01 -12.87
CA ARG A 81 -2.09 1.53 -12.50
C ARG A 81 -2.00 2.66 -11.45
N PRO A 82 -1.61 3.88 -11.86
CA PRO A 82 -1.29 4.96 -10.93
C PRO A 82 -2.44 5.43 -10.03
N GLY A 83 -3.69 5.15 -10.42
CA GLY A 83 -4.88 5.46 -9.61
C GLY A 83 -5.10 4.53 -8.41
N ARG A 84 -4.29 3.49 -8.26
CA ARG A 84 -4.40 2.51 -7.16
C ARG A 84 -3.45 2.86 -6.01
N ALA A 85 -4.01 3.01 -4.81
CA ALA A 85 -3.29 3.49 -3.63
C ALA A 85 -2.39 2.41 -3.01
N GLU A 86 -2.73 1.14 -3.20
CA GLU A 86 -2.17 0.00 -2.45
C GLU A 86 -0.66 -0.10 -2.59
N ALA A 87 -0.13 0.03 -3.81
CA ALA A 87 1.31 -0.11 -4.06
C ALA A 87 2.13 0.99 -3.37
N LEU A 88 1.64 2.24 -3.42
CA LEU A 88 2.29 3.36 -2.74
C LEU A 88 2.10 3.31 -1.22
N GLY A 89 0.94 2.84 -0.76
CA GLY A 89 0.68 2.59 0.64
C GLY A 89 1.65 1.57 1.25
N ASP A 90 1.86 0.43 0.56
CA ASP A 90 2.83 -0.58 0.97
C ASP A 90 4.27 -0.03 0.95
N LEU A 91 4.64 0.77 -0.06
CA LEU A 91 5.94 1.46 -0.11
C LEU A 91 6.14 2.42 1.05
N ALA A 92 5.12 3.21 1.38
CA ALA A 92 5.14 4.14 2.50
C ALA A 92 5.40 3.39 3.81
N ARG A 93 4.65 2.30 4.04
CA ARG A 93 4.81 1.43 5.20
C ARG A 93 6.21 0.82 5.28
N MET A 94 6.73 0.29 4.17
CA MET A 94 8.08 -0.29 4.12
C MET A 94 9.13 0.77 4.46
N CYS A 95 9.05 1.97 3.86
CA CYS A 95 9.95 3.07 4.15
C CYS A 95 9.85 3.52 5.61
N ARG A 96 8.65 3.56 6.19
CA ARG A 96 8.44 3.88 7.62
C ARG A 96 9.12 2.85 8.52
N ASN A 97 8.97 1.56 8.24
CA ASN A 97 9.60 0.50 9.03
C ASN A 97 11.15 0.59 8.97
N ASP A 98 11.69 1.01 7.83
CA ASP A 98 13.12 1.27 7.63
C ASP A 98 13.57 2.66 8.13
N ARG A 99 12.67 3.45 8.74
CA ARG A 99 12.91 4.84 9.21
C ARG A 99 13.38 5.80 8.10
N ARG A 100 13.03 5.51 6.84
CA ARG A 100 13.29 6.37 5.67
C ARG A 100 12.17 7.41 5.55
N TRP A 101 12.06 8.26 6.56
CA TRP A 101 10.93 9.17 6.76
C TRP A 101 10.60 10.06 5.55
N PRO A 102 11.57 10.68 4.84
CA PRO A 102 11.26 11.48 3.66
C PRO A 102 10.57 10.69 2.54
N LEU A 103 10.96 9.43 2.34
CA LEU A 103 10.32 8.58 1.33
C LEU A 103 8.98 8.02 1.80
N ALA A 104 8.88 7.66 3.09
CA ALA A 104 7.60 7.27 3.68
C ALA A 104 6.56 8.38 3.51
N TYR A 105 6.96 9.62 3.77
CA TYR A 105 6.12 10.81 3.60
C TYR A 105 5.73 11.03 2.14
N LEU A 106 6.70 11.00 1.22
CA LEU A 106 6.44 11.18 -0.21
C LEU A 106 5.43 10.17 -0.77
N PHE A 107 5.61 8.88 -0.47
CA PHE A 107 4.69 7.84 -0.94
C PHE A 107 3.34 7.88 -0.23
N ALA A 108 3.31 8.10 1.09
CA ALA A 108 2.06 8.17 1.84
C ALA A 108 1.19 9.35 1.38
N ARG A 109 1.80 10.51 1.14
CA ARG A 109 1.09 11.70 0.67
C ARG A 109 0.44 11.46 -0.69
N GLN A 110 1.14 10.80 -1.61
CA GLN A 110 0.58 10.43 -2.90
C GLN A 110 -0.52 9.37 -2.76
N ALA A 111 -0.33 8.35 -1.92
CA ALA A 111 -1.34 7.32 -1.67
C ALA A 111 -2.63 7.90 -1.04
N ALA A 112 -2.51 8.85 -0.10
CA ALA A 112 -3.64 9.47 0.60
C ALA A 112 -4.46 10.42 -0.29
N GLN A 113 -3.91 10.84 -1.43
CA GLN A 113 -4.59 11.66 -2.44
C GLN A 113 -5.28 10.81 -3.51
N ALA A 114 -5.05 9.49 -3.54
CA ALA A 114 -5.64 8.62 -4.53
C ALA A 114 -7.17 8.59 -4.37
N PRO A 115 -7.94 8.83 -5.45
CA PRO A 115 -9.38 8.72 -5.39
C PRO A 115 -9.80 7.25 -5.22
N TYR A 116 -11.02 7.04 -4.76
CA TYR A 116 -11.65 5.72 -4.83
C TYR A 116 -11.64 5.20 -6.27
N PRO A 117 -11.11 3.99 -6.51
CA PRO A 117 -10.98 3.46 -7.86
C PRO A 117 -12.33 2.96 -8.36
N ALA A 118 -12.56 3.07 -9.67
CA ALA A 118 -13.70 2.43 -10.35
C ALA A 118 -13.43 0.94 -10.69
N ASP A 119 -12.24 0.45 -10.33
CA ASP A 119 -11.82 -0.94 -10.46
C ASP A 119 -12.76 -1.89 -9.71
N ILE A 120 -12.90 -3.11 -10.23
CA ILE A 120 -13.76 -4.14 -9.65
C ILE A 120 -12.97 -5.28 -9.03
N LEU A 121 -11.70 -5.45 -9.42
CA LEU A 121 -10.90 -6.60 -9.07
C LEU A 121 -9.98 -6.30 -7.88
N PHE A 122 -10.26 -6.98 -6.76
CA PHE A 122 -9.44 -7.00 -5.54
C PHE A 122 -8.97 -5.61 -5.09
N VAL A 123 -9.90 -4.64 -5.03
CA VAL A 123 -9.64 -3.34 -4.42
C VAL A 123 -9.54 -3.51 -2.90
N GLU A 124 -8.48 -2.96 -2.29
CA GLU A 124 -8.28 -2.97 -0.85
C GLU A 124 -8.71 -1.64 -0.26
N PHE A 125 -10.01 -1.50 -0.01
CA PHE A 125 -10.66 -0.25 0.39
C PHE A 125 -10.05 0.39 1.64
N GLU A 126 -9.44 -0.39 2.54
CA GLU A 126 -8.79 0.13 3.74
C GLU A 126 -7.66 1.12 3.43
N TRP A 127 -7.00 1.00 2.27
CA TRP A 127 -6.00 1.98 1.81
C TRP A 127 -6.59 3.36 1.54
N TYR A 128 -7.84 3.42 1.10
CA TYR A 128 -8.57 4.64 0.79
C TYR A 128 -9.31 5.19 2.00
N ASP A 129 -9.81 4.30 2.85
CA ASP A 129 -10.58 4.65 4.04
C ASP A 129 -9.74 5.28 5.15
N TRP A 130 -8.57 4.71 5.44
CA TRP A 130 -7.80 5.15 6.60
C TRP A 130 -6.30 4.86 6.52
N ARG A 131 -5.86 3.75 5.92
CA ARG A 131 -4.45 3.32 6.03
C ARG A 131 -3.49 4.30 5.37
N ALA A 132 -3.78 4.81 4.17
CA ALA A 132 -2.88 5.77 3.53
C ALA A 132 -2.78 7.08 4.32
N LEU A 133 -3.91 7.54 4.88
CA LEU A 133 -3.97 8.74 5.71
C LEU A 133 -3.23 8.55 7.05
N ASP A 134 -3.27 7.36 7.63
CA ASP A 134 -2.50 7.02 8.83
C ASP A 134 -0.99 6.91 8.57
N GLU A 135 -0.59 6.29 7.45
CA GLU A 135 0.82 6.29 7.02
C GLU A 135 1.33 7.73 6.82
N LEU A 136 0.49 8.61 6.24
CA LEU A 136 0.80 10.04 6.08
C LEU A 136 0.93 10.75 7.42
N ALA A 137 -0.02 10.54 8.34
CA ALA A 137 -0.01 11.16 9.66
C ALA A 137 1.29 10.85 10.42
N VAL A 138 1.72 9.59 10.40
CA VAL A 138 2.96 9.16 11.06
C VAL A 138 4.19 9.73 10.35
N ALA A 139 4.26 9.62 9.02
CA ALA A 139 5.44 10.07 8.28
C ALA A 139 5.61 11.60 8.36
N ALA A 140 4.53 12.37 8.25
CA ALA A 140 4.49 13.83 8.38
C ALA A 140 5.12 14.29 9.70
N TYR A 141 4.76 13.64 10.82
CA TYR A 141 5.35 13.94 12.12
C TYR A 141 6.87 13.80 12.12
N TRP A 142 7.40 12.73 11.53
CA TRP A 142 8.83 12.45 11.54
C TRP A 142 9.64 13.34 10.59
N VAL A 143 9.01 13.97 9.61
CA VAL A 143 9.65 14.97 8.73
C VAL A 143 9.45 16.42 9.20
N GLY A 144 8.71 16.63 10.29
CA GLY A 144 8.48 17.96 10.89
C GLY A 144 7.21 18.68 10.39
N GLU A 145 6.41 18.02 9.55
CA GLU A 145 5.11 18.52 9.07
C GLU A 145 4.02 18.26 10.13
N TYR A 146 4.16 18.89 11.30
CA TYR A 146 3.33 18.61 12.48
C TYR A 146 1.87 19.01 12.28
N GLU A 147 1.60 20.11 11.59
CA GLU A 147 0.26 20.57 11.25
C GLU A 147 -0.47 19.56 10.36
N GLU A 148 0.20 19.03 9.33
CA GLU A 148 -0.36 17.99 8.45
C GLU A 148 -0.59 16.69 9.22
N SER A 149 0.36 16.29 10.09
CA SER A 149 0.20 15.14 10.97
C SER A 149 -1.05 15.27 11.87
N ALA A 150 -1.25 16.43 12.49
CA ALA A 150 -2.40 16.70 13.35
C ALA A 150 -3.72 16.77 12.56
N GLU A 151 -3.72 17.33 11.35
CA GLU A 151 -4.89 17.33 10.46
C GLU A 151 -5.28 15.90 10.07
N CYS A 152 -4.31 15.08 9.65
CA CYS A 152 -4.57 13.68 9.32
C CYS A 152 -5.11 12.91 10.55
N GLY A 153 -4.52 13.12 11.73
CA GLY A 153 -4.98 12.52 12.98
C GLY A 153 -6.43 12.87 13.32
N ARG A 154 -6.83 14.14 13.17
CA ARG A 154 -8.23 14.57 13.38
C ARG A 154 -9.18 13.90 12.38
N ARG A 155 -8.84 13.95 11.09
CA ARG A 155 -9.64 13.31 10.02
C ARG A 155 -9.83 11.81 10.24
N LEU A 156 -8.79 11.12 10.72
CA LEU A 156 -8.86 9.68 11.05
C LEU A 156 -9.81 9.41 12.21
N LEU A 157 -9.77 10.23 13.28
CA LEU A 157 -10.63 10.07 14.45
C LEU A 157 -12.09 10.44 14.18
N ASP A 158 -12.33 11.39 13.28
CA ASP A 158 -13.66 11.75 12.80
C ASP A 158 -14.23 10.71 11.81
N GLY A 159 -13.35 9.91 11.19
CA GLY A 159 -13.72 8.87 10.24
C GLY A 159 -14.44 7.68 10.88
N ALA A 160 -15.48 7.19 10.20
CA ALA A 160 -16.23 6.00 10.61
C ALA A 160 -15.46 4.68 10.37
N ASN A 161 -14.56 4.67 9.39
CA ASN A 161 -13.89 3.45 8.90
C ASN A 161 -12.55 3.16 9.60
N LEU A 162 -12.14 4.00 10.56
CA LEU A 162 -10.97 3.74 11.41
C LEU A 162 -11.29 2.59 12.39
N PRO A 163 -10.56 1.46 12.38
CA PRO A 163 -10.81 0.36 13.29
C PRO A 163 -10.70 0.79 14.76
N LEU A 164 -11.59 0.26 15.62
CA LEU A 164 -11.62 0.63 17.05
C LEU A 164 -10.27 0.42 17.74
N GLY A 165 -9.56 -0.68 17.42
CA GLY A 165 -8.24 -0.97 17.99
C GLY A 165 -7.12 0.02 17.61
N GLU A 166 -7.33 0.84 16.57
CA GLU A 166 -6.35 1.84 16.14
C GLU A 166 -6.60 3.21 16.76
N ARG A 167 -7.81 3.49 17.26
CA ARG A 167 -8.20 4.84 17.73
C ARG A 167 -7.27 5.36 18.83
N ASP A 168 -6.96 4.56 19.84
CA ASP A 168 -6.07 4.98 20.93
C ASP A 168 -4.65 5.35 20.44
N ARG A 169 -4.12 4.61 19.46
CA ARG A 169 -2.82 4.92 18.86
C ARG A 169 -2.90 6.22 18.08
N VAL A 170 -3.95 6.41 17.27
CA VAL A 170 -4.14 7.63 16.48
C VAL A 170 -4.32 8.85 17.38
N THR A 171 -5.08 8.75 18.47
CA THR A 171 -5.22 9.81 19.49
C THR A 171 -3.86 10.22 20.05
N ARG A 172 -3.03 9.25 20.45
CA ARG A 172 -1.66 9.56 20.93
C ARG A 172 -0.80 10.23 19.86
N ASN A 173 -0.88 9.79 18.61
CA ASN A 173 -0.15 10.42 17.51
C ASN A 173 -0.58 11.87 17.29
N LEU A 174 -1.89 12.14 17.34
CA LEU A 174 -2.44 13.49 17.25
C LEU A 174 -1.93 14.37 18.41
N GLU A 175 -1.97 13.87 19.65
CA GLU A 175 -1.44 14.61 20.81
C GLU A 175 0.05 14.93 20.66
N PHE A 176 0.85 13.99 20.15
CA PHE A 176 2.27 14.24 19.89
C PHE A 176 2.47 15.37 18.86
N ALA A 177 1.71 15.36 17.76
CA ALA A 177 1.77 16.41 16.76
C ALA A 177 1.34 17.78 17.34
N GLN A 178 0.24 17.82 18.11
CA GLN A 178 -0.24 19.06 18.74
C GLN A 178 0.78 19.67 19.71
N ARG A 179 1.48 18.84 20.49
CA ARG A 179 2.55 19.32 21.39
C ARG A 179 3.72 19.96 20.62
N ARG A 180 3.97 19.54 19.37
CA ARG A 180 5.05 20.08 18.53
C ARG A 180 4.69 21.42 17.88
N ILE A 181 3.41 21.63 17.55
CA ILE A 181 2.90 22.91 17.01
C ILE A 181 2.99 24.02 18.07
N GLY A 182 2.83 23.66 19.35
CA GLY A 182 2.80 24.60 20.46
C GLY A 182 1.51 25.43 20.49
N PRO A 183 1.27 26.21 21.56
CA PRO A 183 0.21 27.20 21.54
C PRO A 183 0.54 28.23 20.46
N ARG A 184 -0.39 28.45 19.52
CA ARG A 184 -0.35 29.62 18.63
C ARG A 184 -0.13 30.82 19.52
N ALA A 185 1.05 31.44 19.47
CA ALA A 185 1.22 32.76 20.07
C ALA A 185 0.18 33.63 19.37
N LEU A 186 -0.83 34.06 20.11
CA LEU A 186 -1.63 35.21 19.73
C LEU A 186 -0.61 36.34 19.58
N VAL A 187 -0.23 36.63 18.34
CA VAL A 187 0.49 37.85 18.03
C VAL A 187 -0.58 38.93 18.11
N ASP A 188 -0.83 39.40 19.33
CA ASP A 188 -1.48 40.67 19.58
C ASP A 188 -0.45 41.77 19.25
N ALA A 189 -0.62 42.43 18.11
CA ALA A 189 -0.21 43.82 17.84
C ALA A 189 -0.85 44.32 16.53
#